data_AF-A0AAV5TE98-F1
#
_entry.id   AF-A0AAV5TE98-F1
#
_cell.length_a   1.000
_cell.length_b   1.000
_cell.length_c   1.000
_cell.angle_alpha   90.00
_cell.angle_beta   90.00
_cell.angle_gamma   90.00
#
_symmetry.space_group_name_H-M   'P 1'
#
loop_
_entity.id
_entity.type
_entity.pdbx_description
1 polymer ?
#
loop_
_entity_poly.entity_id
_entity_poly.type
_entity_poly.pdbx_seq_one_letter_code
_entity_poly.pdbx_strand_id
1 'polypeptide(L)'
;DGQLNIRPALVFLTAMLMMGLHTSIALFLACKTIAEISKAKTFSPNYKQLQMRILRALIAQSIVPIFFVYIPIGCLIIFPFLGIDDVFHIGDHCMTFTSFFPAWDAIIVIMLIKDYR
;
A
#
# COMPACT_ATOMS: atom_id res chain seq x y z
N ASP A 1 -25.52 -21.88 9.05
CA ASP A 1 -24.69 -22.16 10.25
C ASP A 1 -23.37 -21.42 10.18
N GLY A 2 -23.38 -20.16 10.64
CA GLY A 2 -22.25 -19.24 10.62
C GLY A 2 -21.20 -19.62 11.66
N GLN A 3 -20.47 -20.71 11.42
CA GLN A 3 -19.29 -21.00 12.22
C GLN A 3 -18.22 -19.96 11.90
N LEU A 4 -18.06 -19.00 12.82
CA LEU A 4 -16.97 -18.04 12.83
C LEU A 4 -15.64 -18.78 12.63
N ASN A 5 -15.03 -18.63 11.46
CA ASN A 5 -13.71 -19.18 11.23
C ASN A 5 -12.66 -18.23 11.82
N ILE A 6 -12.22 -18.54 13.04
CA ILE A 6 -11.26 -17.73 13.78
C ILE A 6 -9.88 -17.67 13.10
N ARG A 7 -9.55 -18.64 12.24
CA ARG A 7 -8.25 -18.73 11.56
C ARG A 7 -8.04 -17.57 10.55
N PRO A 8 -8.91 -17.32 9.55
CA PRO A 8 -8.82 -16.15 8.68
C PRO A 8 -8.74 -14.82 9.43
N ALA A 9 -9.52 -14.68 10.50
CA ALA A 9 -9.55 -13.46 11.29
C ALA A 9 -8.22 -13.20 12.01
N LEU A 10 -7.60 -14.25 12.58
CA LEU A 10 -6.27 -14.16 13.18
C LEU A 10 -5.21 -13.78 12.13
N VAL A 11 -5.25 -14.42 10.95
CA VAL A 11 -4.33 -14.13 9.84
C VAL A 11 -4.46 -12.67 9.42
N PHE A 12 -5.69 -12.16 9.26
CA PHE A 12 -5.92 -10.76 8.93
C PHE A 12 -5.42 -9.79 10.01
N LEU A 13 -5.68 -10.08 11.28
CA LEU A 13 -5.18 -9.28 12.39
C LEU A 13 -3.64 -9.21 12.37
N THR A 14 -2.97 -10.34 12.19
CA THR A 14 -1.50 -10.36 12.08
C THR A 14 -1.00 -9.58 10.87
N ALA A 15 -1.70 -9.64 9.73
CA ALA A 15 -1.36 -8.87 8.53
C ALA A 15 -1.51 -7.36 8.75
N MET A 16 -2.59 -6.91 9.42
CA MET A 16 -2.81 -5.51 9.78
C MET A 16 -1.71 -4.97 10.70
N LEU A 17 -1.30 -5.75 11.70
CA LEU A 17 -0.20 -5.38 12.59
C LEU A 17 1.14 -5.28 11.83
N MET A 18 1.44 -6.28 10.99
CA MET A 18 2.65 -6.28 10.17
C MET A 18 2.67 -5.09 9.21
N MET A 19 1.56 -4.80 8.52
CA MET A 19 1.47 -3.65 7.61
C MET A 19 1.57 -2.32 8.34
N GLY A 20 0.90 -2.17 9.50
CA GLY A 20 0.97 -0.97 10.30
C GLY A 20 2.40 -0.66 10.74
N LEU A 21 3.13 -1.70 11.17
CA LEU A 21 4.55 -1.59 11.50
C LEU A 21 5.39 -1.15 10.28
N HIS A 22 5.25 -1.84 9.14
CA HIS A 22 5.98 -1.49 7.92
C HIS A 22 5.70 -0.06 7.47
N THR A 23 4.44 0.35 7.48
CA THR A 23 4.02 1.70 7.07
C THR A 23 4.58 2.76 8.01
N SER A 24 4.60 2.50 9.32
CA SER A 24 5.17 3.40 10.33
C SER A 24 6.67 3.59 10.14
N ILE A 25 7.41 2.50 9.91
CA ILE A 25 8.84 2.55 9.62
C ILE A 25 9.09 3.30 8.31
N ALA A 26 8.33 2.99 7.25
CA ALA A 26 8.44 3.67 5.96
C ALA A 26 8.19 5.18 6.08
N LEU A 27 7.16 5.59 6.83
CA LEU A 27 6.86 7.00 7.07
C LEU A 27 7.98 7.69 7.86
N PHE A 28 8.49 7.04 8.90
CA PHE A 28 9.62 7.58 9.68
C PHE A 28 10.86 7.78 8.79
N LEU A 29 11.21 6.79 7.96
CA LEU A 29 12.33 6.86 7.02
C LEU A 29 12.09 7.90 5.92
N ALA A 30 10.87 8.03 5.42
CA ALA A 30 10.50 9.06 4.44
C ALA A 30 10.68 10.46 5.02
N CYS A 31 10.18 10.71 6.25
CA CYS A 31 10.36 11.97 6.96
C CYS A 31 11.84 12.30 7.19
N LYS A 32 12.63 11.31 7.64
CA LYS A 32 14.09 11.46 7.78
C LYS A 32 14.77 11.81 6.47
N THR A 33 14.43 11.11 5.39
CA THR A 33 14.99 11.34 4.05
C THR A 33 14.70 12.76 3.56
N ILE A 34 13.46 13.25 3.71
CA ILE A 34 13.07 14.61 3.33
C ILE A 34 13.87 15.66 4.14
N ALA A 35 14.00 15.44 5.46
CA ALA A 35 14.73 16.34 6.33
C ALA A 35 16.23 16.42 5.95
N GLU A 36 16.87 15.28 5.67
CA GLU A 36 18.28 15.23 5.29
C GLU A 36 18.54 15.82 3.90
N ILE A 37 17.69 15.54 2.90
CA ILE A 37 17.81 16.15 1.56
C ILE A 37 17.68 17.67 1.62
N SER A 38 16.80 18.17 2.50
CA SER A 38 16.61 19.61 2.70
C SER A 38 17.84 20.28 3.31
N LYS A 39 18.52 19.60 4.24
CA LYS A 39 19.73 20.11 4.92
C LYS A 39 21.02 19.92 4.12
N ALA A 40 21.08 18.93 3.23
CA ALA A 40 22.30 18.58 2.51
C ALA A 40 22.78 19.74 1.61
N LYS A 41 23.95 20.31 1.89
CA LYS A 41 24.57 21.36 1.03
C LYS A 41 25.45 20.78 -0.08
N THR A 42 25.84 19.51 0.06
CA THR A 42 26.77 18.79 -0.83
C THR A 42 26.12 18.17 -2.05
N PHE A 43 24.79 18.03 -2.08
CA PHE A 43 24.10 17.42 -3.22
C PHE A 43 23.81 18.42 -4.32
N SER A 44 24.03 17.98 -5.57
CA SER A 44 23.62 18.74 -6.74
C SER A 44 22.09 18.90 -6.76
N PRO A 45 21.57 20.01 -7.33
CA PRO A 45 20.13 20.21 -7.47
C PRO A 45 19.41 19.06 -8.17
N ASN A 46 20.05 18.47 -9.19
CA ASN A 46 19.49 17.34 -9.95
C ASN A 46 19.38 16.08 -9.11
N TYR A 47 20.39 15.77 -8.29
CA TYR A 47 20.36 14.62 -7.40
C TYR A 47 19.24 14.73 -6.35
N LYS A 48 19.08 15.92 -5.75
CA LYS A 48 17.98 16.17 -4.79
C LYS A 48 16.61 15.99 -5.44
N GLN A 49 16.43 16.50 -6.65
CA GLN A 49 15.17 16.35 -7.39
C GLN A 49 14.87 14.89 -7.71
N LEU A 50 15.87 14.11 -8.13
CA LEU A 50 15.72 12.68 -8.40
C LEU A 50 15.30 11.91 -7.13
N GLN A 51 16.00 12.11 -6.02
CA GLN A 51 15.67 11.46 -4.74
C GLN A 51 14.24 11.79 -4.27
N MET A 52 13.81 13.05 -4.40
CA MET A 52 12.44 13.44 -4.08
C MET A 52 11.39 12.83 -5.01
N ARG A 53 11.71 12.63 -6.30
CA ARG A 53 10.81 11.94 -7.24
C ARG A 53 10.65 10.47 -6.87
N ILE A 54 11.77 9.77 -6.62
CA ILE A 54 11.76 8.36 -6.20
C ILE A 54 10.97 8.20 -4.90
N LEU A 55 11.19 9.07 -3.91
CA LEU A 55 10.46 9.01 -2.65
C LEU A 55 8.95 9.22 -2.85
N ARG A 56 8.55 10.17 -3.69
CA ARG A 56 7.13 10.37 -4.03
C ARG A 56 6.54 9.16 -4.75
N ALA A 57 7.30 8.53 -5.65
CA ALA A 57 6.87 7.32 -6.35
C ALA A 57 6.64 6.18 -5.35
N LEU A 58 7.59 5.93 -4.44
CA LEU A 58 7.48 4.91 -3.40
C LEU A 58 6.26 5.13 -2.49
N ILE A 59 5.99 6.38 -2.08
CA ILE A 59 4.81 6.72 -1.29
C ILE A 59 3.53 6.41 -2.10
N ALA A 60 3.46 6.83 -3.37
CA ALA A 60 2.31 6.57 -4.22
C ALA A 60 2.09 5.07 -4.46
N GLN A 61 3.14 4.31 -4.72
CA GLN A 61 3.09 2.85 -4.88
C GLN A 61 2.58 2.16 -3.62
N SER A 62 3.02 2.61 -2.44
CA SER A 62 2.60 2.04 -1.15
C SER A 62 1.12 2.24 -0.85
N ILE A 63 0.48 3.25 -1.45
CA ILE A 63 -0.94 3.56 -1.26
C ILE A 63 -1.86 2.65 -2.10
N VAL A 64 -1.42 2.22 -3.28
CA VAL A 64 -2.21 1.36 -4.19
C VAL A 64 -2.69 0.06 -3.54
N PRO A 65 -1.84 -0.79 -2.95
CA PRO A 65 -2.28 -2.07 -2.41
C PRO A 65 -3.23 -1.89 -1.23
N ILE A 66 -3.17 -0.75 -0.53
CA ILE A 66 -4.14 -0.39 0.52
C ILE A 66 -5.56 -0.36 -0.04
N PHE A 67 -5.76 0.32 -1.18
CA PHE A 67 -7.09 0.44 -1.77
C PHE A 67 -7.54 -0.82 -2.52
N PHE A 68 -6.66 -1.44 -3.29
CA PHE A 68 -7.05 -2.51 -4.22
C PHE A 68 -6.94 -3.93 -3.64
N VAL A 69 -6.20 -4.12 -2.55
CA VAL A 69 -5.94 -5.44 -1.97
C VAL A 69 -6.42 -5.50 -0.52
N TYR A 70 -5.96 -4.58 0.33
CA TYR A 70 -6.20 -4.68 1.77
C TYR A 70 -7.63 -4.32 2.18
N ILE A 71 -8.23 -3.29 1.59
CA ILE A 71 -9.63 -2.94 1.87
C ILE A 71 -10.60 -4.05 1.44
N PRO A 72 -10.57 -4.58 0.20
CA PRO A 72 -11.48 -5.66 -0.22
C PRO A 72 -11.38 -6.92 0.64
N ILE A 73 -10.15 -7.36 0.94
CA ILE A 73 -9.92 -8.52 1.82
C ILE A 73 -10.40 -8.23 3.24
N GLY A 74 -10.17 -7.01 3.75
CA GLY A 74 -10.66 -6.60 5.06
C GLY A 74 -12.18 -6.62 5.15
N CYS A 75 -12.88 -6.10 4.14
CA CYS A 75 -14.35 -6.17 4.07
C CYS A 75 -14.85 -7.62 4.09
N LEU A 76 -14.26 -8.50 3.28
CA LEU A 76 -14.64 -9.92 3.21
C LEU A 76 -14.51 -10.62 4.55
N ILE A 77 -13.48 -10.26 5.32
CA ILE A 77 -13.23 -10.85 6.64
C ILE A 77 -14.10 -10.20 7.71
N ILE A 78 -14.35 -8.88 7.68
CA ILE A 78 -15.09 -8.14 8.72
C ILE A 78 -16.62 -8.27 8.55
N PHE A 79 -17.15 -8.30 7.32
CA PHE A 79 -18.59 -8.35 7.06
C PHE A 79 -19.31 -9.52 7.76
N PRO A 80 -18.76 -10.75 7.78
CA PRO A 80 -19.33 -11.84 8.56
C PRO A 80 -19.41 -11.57 10.07
N PHE A 81 -18.46 -10.81 10.65
CA PHE A 81 -18.49 -10.43 12.07
C PHE A 81 -19.54 -9.35 12.36
N LEU A 82 -19.88 -8.53 11.37
CA LEU A 82 -20.92 -7.50 11.46
C LEU A 82 -22.31 -8.03 11.09
N GLY A 83 -22.42 -9.31 10.69
CA GLY A 83 -23.67 -9.89 10.20
C GLY A 83 -24.11 -9.32 8.84
N ILE A 84 -23.16 -8.80 8.05
CA ILE A 84 -23.40 -8.29 6.70
C ILE A 84 -23.17 -9.43 5.71
N ASP A 85 -24.20 -9.75 4.92
CA ASP A 85 -24.09 -10.74 3.85
C ASP A 85 -23.22 -10.21 2.69
N ASP A 86 -22.47 -11.09 2.04
CA ASP A 86 -21.64 -10.75 0.88
C ASP A 86 -22.50 -10.55 -0.39
N VAL A 87 -23.28 -9.48 -0.41
CA VAL A 87 -24.20 -9.13 -1.52
C VAL A 87 -23.45 -8.83 -2.82
N PHE A 88 -22.19 -8.41 -2.73
CA PHE A 88 -21.40 -7.94 -3.88
C PHE A 88 -20.39 -8.96 -4.38
N HIS A 89 -20.39 -10.19 -3.87
CA HIS A 89 -19.44 -11.23 -4.27
C HIS A 89 -18.00 -10.71 -4.21
N ILE A 90 -17.64 -10.04 -3.11
CA ILE A 90 -16.36 -9.33 -2.97
C ILE A 90 -15.21 -10.33 -3.11
N GLY A 91 -15.41 -11.59 -2.71
CA GLY A 91 -14.44 -12.67 -2.87
C GLY A 91 -14.03 -12.96 -4.31
N ASP A 92 -15.00 -12.99 -5.23
CA ASP A 92 -14.75 -13.29 -6.64
C ASP A 92 -13.96 -12.16 -7.32
N HIS A 93 -14.19 -10.92 -6.88
CA HIS A 93 -13.52 -9.74 -7.41
C HIS A 93 -12.14 -9.47 -6.76
N CYS A 94 -11.89 -9.94 -5.53
CA CYS A 94 -10.62 -9.71 -4.81
C CYS A 94 -9.38 -10.16 -5.60
N MET A 95 -9.43 -11.36 -6.19
CA MET A 95 -8.31 -11.88 -6.99
C MET A 95 -8.07 -11.02 -8.24
N THR A 96 -9.16 -10.58 -8.88
CA THR A 96 -9.09 -9.70 -10.05
C THR A 96 -8.45 -8.37 -9.68
N PHE A 97 -8.89 -7.69 -8.63
CA PHE A 97 -8.28 -6.43 -8.17
C PHE A 97 -6.80 -6.59 -7.79
N THR A 98 -6.46 -7.68 -7.11
CA THR A 98 -5.07 -7.98 -6.73
C THR A 98 -4.18 -8.20 -7.95
N SER A 99 -4.70 -8.83 -9.02
CA SER A 99 -3.94 -9.09 -10.24
C SER A 99 -3.51 -7.82 -10.99
N PHE A 100 -4.21 -6.70 -10.79
CA PHE A 100 -3.86 -5.41 -11.38
C PHE A 100 -2.77 -4.66 -10.61
N PHE A 101 -2.41 -5.09 -9.40
CA PHE A 101 -1.41 -4.39 -8.58
C PHE A 101 -0.08 -4.14 -9.32
N PRO A 102 0.53 -5.12 -10.01
CA PRO A 102 1.78 -4.88 -10.75
C PRO A 102 1.61 -3.85 -11.88
N ALA A 103 0.45 -3.82 -12.53
CA ALA A 103 0.17 -2.84 -13.59
C ALA A 103 0.05 -1.42 -13.02
N TRP A 104 -0.64 -1.26 -11.89
CA TRP A 104 -0.72 0.02 -11.19
C TRP A 104 0.63 0.50 -10.67
N ASP A 105 1.43 -0.42 -10.13
CA ASP A 105 2.79 -0.14 -9.66
C ASP A 105 3.66 0.41 -10.80
N ALA A 106 3.63 -0.24 -11.96
CA ALA A 106 4.33 0.20 -13.16
C ALA A 106 3.84 1.57 -13.67
N ILE A 107 2.52 1.81 -13.68
CA ILE A 107 1.94 3.10 -14.09
C ILE A 107 2.47 4.23 -13.21
N ILE A 108 2.49 4.04 -11.88
CA ILE A 108 2.97 5.08 -10.95
C ILE A 108 4.44 5.40 -11.22
N VAL A 109 5.29 4.38 -11.39
CA VAL A 109 6.71 4.57 -11.69
C VAL A 109 6.89 5.36 -12.97
N ILE A 110 6.23 4.97 -14.06
CA ILE A 110 6.34 5.62 -15.37
C ILE A 110 5.85 7.07 -15.31
N MET A 111 4.78 7.35 -14.57
CA MET A 111 4.22 8.70 -14.46
C MET A 111 5.06 9.63 -13.56
N LEU A 112 5.61 9.14 -12.44
CA LEU A 112 6.32 9.97 -11.46
C LEU A 112 7.83 10.08 -11.70
N ILE A 113 8.46 9.05 -12.28
CA ILE A 113 9.89 9.04 -12.58
C ILE A 113 10.07 9.45 -14.04
N LYS A 114 10.04 10.78 -14.26
CA LYS A 114 10.06 11.41 -15.59
C LYS A 114 11.34 11.15 -16.41
N ASP A 115 12.42 10.66 -15.80
CA ASP A 115 13.72 10.40 -16.46
C ASP A 115 13.84 8.99 -17.07
N TYR A 116 12.73 8.25 -17.25
CA TYR A 116 12.71 7.05 -18.11
C TYR A 116 12.48 7.38 -19.59
N ARG A 117 12.29 8.66 -19.95
CA ARG A 117 12.10 9.18 -21.31
C ARG A 117 13.27 10.01 -21.79
#